data_AF-A0A0H5SGG0-F1
#
_entry.id   AF-A0A0H5SGG0-F1
#
_cell.length_a   1.000
_cell.length_b   1.000
_cell.length_c   1.000
_cell.angle_alpha   90.00
_cell.angle_beta   90.00
_cell.angle_gamma   90.00
#
_symmetry.space_group_name_H-M   'P 1'
#
loop_
_entity.id
_entity.type
_entity.pdbx_description
1 polymer ?
#
loop_
_entity_poly.entity_id
_entity_poly.type
_entity_poly.pdbx_seq_one_letter_code
_entity_poly.pdbx_strand_id
1 'polypeptide(L)'
;MAIKIGHASIDENGKIAGGKVGDQTGKEICIREWYSKPWNVYLECTDKTLANKAAEWMERICQNDNFGYDQNERWTGYNSIKKNGFEKACGEFDCSSLVITCYILADLDMSPDGYTGNLRSKLLRTGKFVEYTDSSHLLSDKLAKRGGIYLKEGSHVVMALEDGDTYYIPGKAITPDSPKRDIKWAQEKLNTVLIKIYGSIKDIIPLAVDGDYGPKTRIATLMYWNALGWNKDMADDGKKIGTATRQALAAGRTK
;
A
#
# COMPACT_ATOMS: atom_id res chain seq x y z
N MET A 1 -7.18 -5.67 -5.95
CA MET A 1 -7.92 -4.39 -5.73
C MET A 1 -6.88 -3.29 -5.63
N ALA A 2 -7.21 -2.04 -5.97
CA ALA A 2 -6.25 -0.95 -5.77
C ALA A 2 -6.05 -0.70 -4.27
N ILE A 3 -4.81 -0.47 -3.83
CA ILE A 3 -4.52 -0.11 -2.44
C ILE A 3 -5.18 1.21 -2.06
N LYS A 4 -5.39 1.44 -0.76
CA LYS A 4 -5.70 2.76 -0.22
C LYS A 4 -4.46 3.66 -0.16
N ILE A 5 -4.69 4.94 -0.42
CA ILE A 5 -3.72 6.03 -0.29
C ILE A 5 -4.33 7.18 0.52
N GLY A 6 -3.48 7.91 1.24
CA GLY A 6 -3.83 9.19 1.86
C GLY A 6 -3.18 10.34 1.11
N HIS A 7 -3.95 11.41 0.89
CA HIS A 7 -3.44 12.61 0.22
C HIS A 7 -4.22 13.88 0.54
N ALA A 8 -3.56 15.02 0.33
CA ALA A 8 -4.18 16.34 0.31
C ALA A 8 -4.21 16.85 -1.15
N SER A 9 -5.36 17.25 -1.68
CA SER A 9 -5.54 17.46 -3.12
C SER A 9 -5.85 18.90 -3.54
N ILE A 10 -6.95 19.47 -3.07
CA ILE A 10 -7.50 20.75 -3.53
C ILE A 10 -8.54 21.24 -2.52
N ASP A 11 -8.76 22.55 -2.42
CA ASP A 11 -9.75 23.14 -1.52
C ASP A 11 -11.20 22.95 -1.99
N GLU A 12 -12.16 23.38 -1.17
CA GLU A 12 -13.60 23.26 -1.40
C GLU A 12 -14.09 24.01 -2.65
N ASN A 13 -13.34 25.01 -3.11
CA ASN A 13 -13.63 25.82 -4.29
C ASN A 13 -12.93 25.28 -5.55
N GLY A 14 -12.22 24.16 -5.46
CA GLY A 14 -11.41 23.63 -6.55
C GLY A 14 -10.18 24.49 -6.86
N LYS A 15 -9.66 25.20 -5.85
CA LYS A 15 -8.45 26.02 -5.93
C LYS A 15 -7.37 25.48 -5.00
N ILE A 16 -6.17 26.06 -5.13
CA ILE A 16 -5.02 25.63 -4.35
C ILE A 16 -4.85 26.41 -3.04
N ALA A 17 -5.63 27.47 -2.84
CA ALA A 17 -5.55 28.36 -1.69
C ALA A 17 -6.75 29.32 -1.62
N GLY A 18 -7.00 29.84 -0.43
CA GLY A 18 -8.07 30.79 -0.12
C GLY A 18 -9.37 30.12 0.30
N GLY A 19 -9.32 28.82 0.58
CA GLY A 19 -10.41 28.05 1.16
C GLY A 19 -10.61 28.35 2.64
N LYS A 20 -11.68 27.79 3.20
CA LYS A 20 -11.96 27.86 4.64
C LYS A 20 -11.17 26.79 5.39
N VAL A 21 -10.64 27.15 6.57
CA VAL A 21 -9.88 26.22 7.42
C VAL A 21 -10.68 24.95 7.77
N GLY A 22 -10.03 23.79 7.62
CA GLY A 22 -10.59 22.45 7.79
C GLY A 22 -11.16 21.86 6.49
N ASP A 23 -11.34 20.54 6.42
CA ASP A 23 -11.96 19.91 5.26
C ASP A 23 -13.46 20.23 5.22
N GLN A 24 -13.90 20.96 4.19
CA GLN A 24 -15.32 21.30 4.03
C GLN A 24 -16.08 20.29 3.16
N THR A 25 -15.38 19.36 2.49
CA THR A 25 -15.97 18.48 1.46
C THR A 25 -15.78 16.98 1.71
N GLY A 26 -14.96 16.61 2.69
CA GLY A 26 -14.45 15.26 2.92
C GLY A 26 -13.50 14.77 1.82
N LYS A 27 -12.96 15.69 1.00
CA LYS A 27 -12.13 15.37 -0.17
C LYS A 27 -10.85 16.20 -0.24
N GLU A 28 -10.69 17.19 0.63
CA GLU A 28 -9.53 18.07 0.61
C GLU A 28 -8.30 17.31 1.13
N ILE A 29 -8.47 16.61 2.26
CA ILE A 29 -7.55 15.62 2.80
C ILE A 29 -8.31 14.32 3.00
N CYS A 30 -8.05 13.31 2.18
CA CYS A 30 -8.85 12.09 2.22
C CYS A 30 -8.06 10.81 1.96
N ILE A 31 -8.70 9.70 2.34
CA ILE A 31 -8.29 8.35 1.94
C ILE A 31 -9.07 7.96 0.68
N ARG A 32 -8.37 7.48 -0.34
CA ARG A 32 -9.02 6.93 -1.54
C ARG A 32 -8.22 5.80 -2.16
N GLU A 33 -8.74 5.22 -3.23
CA GLU A 33 -8.02 4.20 -3.99
C GLU A 33 -6.86 4.81 -4.78
N TRP A 34 -5.76 4.06 -4.87
CA TRP A 34 -4.61 4.43 -5.68
C TRP A 34 -5.04 4.66 -7.12
N TYR A 35 -4.46 5.69 -7.71
CA TYR A 35 -4.70 6.08 -9.09
C TYR A 35 -3.38 6.31 -9.79
N SER A 36 -3.36 5.98 -11.09
CA SER A 36 -2.20 6.26 -11.91
C SER A 36 -2.08 7.76 -12.17
N LYS A 37 -0.88 8.30 -11.93
CA LYS A 37 -0.40 9.61 -12.36
C LYS A 37 0.96 9.35 -13.00
N PRO A 38 1.53 10.27 -13.81
CA PRO A 38 2.94 10.21 -14.18
C PRO A 38 3.83 10.45 -12.94
N TRP A 39 3.80 9.51 -12.00
CA TRP A 39 4.73 9.41 -10.88
C TRP A 39 6.12 9.19 -11.46
N ASN A 40 7.10 9.95 -10.98
CA ASN A 40 8.48 9.81 -11.44
C ASN A 40 9.39 9.16 -10.38
N VAL A 41 8.93 9.10 -9.13
CA VAL A 41 9.68 8.46 -8.03
C VAL A 41 8.71 7.75 -7.09
N TYR A 42 9.04 6.54 -6.69
CA TYR A 42 8.46 5.86 -5.54
C TYR A 42 9.51 5.76 -4.44
N LEU A 43 9.19 6.23 -3.23
CA LEU A 43 10.10 6.18 -2.08
C LEU A 43 9.55 5.19 -1.06
N GLU A 44 10.37 4.21 -0.68
CA GLU A 44 10.02 3.20 0.30
C GLU A 44 10.80 3.44 1.58
N CYS A 45 10.10 3.54 2.71
CA CYS A 45 10.75 3.60 4.01
C CYS A 45 11.27 2.20 4.38
N THR A 46 12.56 2.10 4.69
CA THR A 46 13.22 0.83 5.05
C THR A 46 12.91 0.38 6.48
N ASP A 47 12.36 1.28 7.30
CA ASP A 47 11.96 1.04 8.68
C ASP A 47 10.44 0.84 8.77
N LYS A 48 10.02 -0.42 8.87
CA LYS A 48 8.59 -0.79 8.85
C LYS A 48 7.78 -0.18 10.01
N THR A 49 8.40 -0.03 11.18
CA THR A 49 7.71 0.54 12.35
C THR A 49 7.45 2.02 12.12
N LEU A 50 8.46 2.74 11.60
CA LEU A 50 8.31 4.14 11.22
C LEU A 50 7.25 4.32 10.12
N ALA A 51 7.30 3.49 9.07
CA ALA A 51 6.36 3.53 7.96
C ALA A 51 4.90 3.30 8.42
N ASN A 52 4.68 2.33 9.31
CA ASN A 52 3.35 2.06 9.86
C ASN A 52 2.83 3.23 10.70
N LYS A 53 3.65 3.80 11.58
CA LYS A 53 3.29 5.00 12.37
C LYS A 53 2.96 6.20 11.47
N ALA A 54 3.73 6.43 10.41
CA ALA A 54 3.47 7.52 9.47
C ALA A 54 2.14 7.32 8.74
N ALA A 55 1.83 6.09 8.31
CA ALA A 55 0.54 5.76 7.71
C ALA A 55 -0.63 5.89 8.70
N GLU A 56 -0.46 5.52 9.96
CA GLU A 56 -1.48 5.75 11.01
C GLU A 56 -1.74 7.25 11.23
N TRP A 57 -0.70 8.08 11.22
CA TRP A 57 -0.88 9.54 11.28
C TRP A 57 -1.62 10.09 10.07
N MET A 58 -1.30 9.60 8.87
CA MET A 58 -2.02 9.96 7.66
C MET A 58 -3.50 9.59 7.77
N GLU A 59 -3.82 8.38 8.21
CA GLU A 59 -5.20 7.93 8.43
C GLU A 59 -5.95 8.82 9.42
N ARG A 60 -5.32 9.15 10.56
CA ARG A 60 -5.91 10.02 11.58
C ARG A 60 -6.18 11.43 11.06
N ILE A 61 -5.24 12.02 10.32
CA ILE A 61 -5.42 13.36 9.76
C ILE A 61 -6.53 13.35 8.70
N CYS A 62 -6.55 12.36 7.80
CA CYS A 62 -7.62 12.22 6.79
C CYS A 62 -9.01 11.97 7.36
N GLN A 63 -9.13 11.53 8.62
CA GLN A 63 -10.41 11.29 9.30
C GLN A 63 -10.87 12.48 10.15
N ASN A 64 -10.09 13.56 10.19
CA ASN A 64 -10.36 14.71 11.04
C ASN A 64 -10.64 15.94 10.17
N ASP A 65 -11.92 16.27 10.04
CA ASP A 65 -12.43 17.40 9.23
C ASP A 65 -11.91 18.78 9.71
N ASN A 66 -11.22 18.86 10.86
CA ASN A 66 -10.55 20.09 11.26
C ASN A 66 -9.27 20.39 10.45
N PHE A 67 -8.84 19.48 9.58
CA PHE A 67 -7.70 19.68 8.70
C PHE A 67 -8.10 19.76 7.24
N GLY A 68 -7.76 20.87 6.56
CA GLY A 68 -8.11 21.15 5.17
C GLY A 68 -6.89 21.25 4.25
N TYR A 69 -7.15 21.67 3.00
CA TYR A 69 -6.11 21.94 2.01
C TYR A 69 -5.90 23.44 1.73
N ASP A 70 -4.68 23.94 1.91
CA ASP A 70 -4.25 25.26 1.43
C ASP A 70 -2.71 25.35 1.27
N GLN A 71 -2.23 25.82 0.11
CA GLN A 71 -0.79 25.97 -0.14
C GLN A 71 -0.12 27.17 0.56
N ASN A 72 -0.85 28.24 0.82
CA ASN A 72 -0.34 29.41 1.55
C ASN A 72 -0.28 29.16 3.06
N GLU A 73 -1.17 28.30 3.58
CA GLU A 73 -1.27 27.97 5.00
C GLU A 73 -0.77 26.56 5.36
N ARG A 74 -0.11 25.89 4.42
CA ARG A 74 0.33 24.48 4.46
C ARG A 74 1.05 23.94 5.72
N TRP A 75 1.45 24.77 6.67
CA TRP A 75 2.07 24.34 7.94
C TRP A 75 1.21 24.62 9.18
N THR A 76 0.05 25.26 9.03
CA THR A 76 -0.82 25.60 10.17
C THR A 76 -1.33 24.33 10.86
N GLY A 77 -1.64 23.26 10.12
CA GLY A 77 -1.99 21.96 10.70
C GLY A 77 -0.89 21.38 11.59
N TYR A 78 0.35 21.30 11.07
CA TYR A 78 1.51 20.83 11.86
C TYR A 78 1.73 21.67 13.12
N ASN A 79 1.74 23.00 12.97
CA ASN A 79 1.95 23.92 14.07
C ASN A 79 0.86 23.78 15.16
N SER A 80 -0.39 23.60 14.74
CA SER A 80 -1.52 23.38 15.63
C SER A 80 -1.41 22.06 16.39
N ILE A 81 -1.00 20.97 15.73
CA ILE A 81 -0.75 19.67 16.37
C ILE A 81 0.34 19.80 17.44
N LYS A 82 1.46 20.45 17.13
CA LYS A 82 2.57 20.64 18.08
C LYS A 82 2.20 21.52 19.26
N LYS A 83 1.36 22.53 19.05
CA LYS A 83 0.97 23.51 20.08
C LYS A 83 -0.17 23.00 20.97
N ASN A 84 -1.20 22.39 20.38
CA ASN A 84 -2.48 22.12 21.03
C ASN A 84 -2.69 20.63 21.34
N GLY A 85 -1.87 19.75 20.76
CA GLY A 85 -2.13 18.30 20.70
C GLY A 85 -3.16 17.97 19.60
N PHE A 86 -3.06 16.76 19.05
CA PHE A 86 -3.85 16.34 17.87
C PHE A 86 -5.37 16.51 18.05
N GLU A 87 -5.91 16.15 19.22
CA GLU A 87 -7.35 16.17 19.49
C GLU A 87 -7.98 17.58 19.47
N LYS A 88 -7.17 18.63 19.61
CA LYS A 88 -7.62 20.04 19.60
C LYS A 88 -7.04 20.84 18.44
N ALA A 89 -6.34 20.17 17.54
CA ALA A 89 -5.66 20.82 16.43
C ALA A 89 -6.62 21.00 15.24
N CYS A 90 -6.38 22.07 14.51
CA CYS A 90 -7.02 22.44 13.26
C CYS A 90 -6.02 23.19 12.38
N GLY A 91 -6.24 23.21 11.07
CA GLY A 91 -5.41 23.95 10.14
C GLY A 91 -5.23 23.24 8.80
N GLU A 92 -4.33 23.77 7.99
CA GLU A 92 -4.20 23.41 6.60
C GLU A 92 -2.91 22.64 6.34
N PHE A 93 -2.97 21.80 5.32
CA PHE A 93 -1.81 21.16 4.72
C PHE A 93 -1.81 21.33 3.21
N ASP A 94 -0.65 21.15 2.58
CA ASP A 94 -0.59 20.78 1.17
C ASP A 94 -0.14 19.32 1.04
N CYS A 95 -0.12 18.80 -0.19
CA CYS A 95 0.21 17.40 -0.44
C CYS A 95 1.54 16.98 0.23
N SER A 96 2.55 17.85 0.21
CA SER A 96 3.89 17.53 0.71
C SER A 96 4.07 17.81 2.20
N SER A 97 3.52 18.89 2.73
CA SER A 97 3.59 19.21 4.16
C SER A 97 2.79 18.19 4.97
N LEU A 98 1.70 17.64 4.44
CA LEU A 98 0.99 16.52 5.05
C LEU A 98 1.89 15.29 5.19
N VAL A 99 2.53 14.84 4.09
CA VAL A 99 3.42 13.67 4.11
C VAL A 99 4.62 13.89 5.04
N ILE A 100 5.24 15.08 4.98
CA ILE A 100 6.34 15.47 5.87
C ILE A 100 5.89 15.42 7.34
N THR A 101 4.72 16.00 7.64
CA THR A 101 4.15 16.00 9.00
C THR A 101 3.92 14.60 9.52
N CYS A 102 3.34 13.70 8.71
CA CYS A 102 3.10 12.32 9.11
C CYS A 102 4.40 11.61 9.54
N TYR A 103 5.49 11.81 8.79
CA TYR A 103 6.77 11.21 9.13
C TYR A 103 7.43 11.86 10.36
N ILE A 104 7.33 13.17 10.53
CA ILE A 104 7.84 13.86 11.73
C ILE A 104 7.09 13.38 12.98
N LEU A 105 5.75 13.28 12.91
CA LEU A 105 4.93 12.78 14.01
C LEU A 105 5.13 11.28 14.28
N ALA A 106 5.68 10.54 13.30
CA ALA A 106 6.12 9.17 13.46
C ALA A 106 7.53 9.03 14.06
N ASP A 107 8.10 10.13 14.58
CA ASP A 107 9.42 10.22 15.19
C ASP A 107 10.60 10.18 14.20
N LEU A 108 10.39 10.47 12.91
CA LEU A 108 11.50 10.71 11.98
C LEU A 108 12.14 12.07 12.27
N ASP A 109 13.46 12.06 12.55
CA ASP A 109 14.23 13.29 12.71
C ASP A 109 14.38 14.01 11.36
N MET A 110 13.52 15.01 11.16
CA MET A 110 13.42 15.77 9.93
C MET A 110 12.80 17.15 10.20
N SER A 111 13.38 18.20 9.62
CA SER A 111 12.82 19.55 9.74
C SER A 111 11.43 19.66 9.08
N PRO A 112 10.47 20.41 9.66
CA PRO A 112 9.14 20.68 9.09
C PRO A 112 9.21 21.74 7.97
N ASP A 113 9.96 21.41 6.92
CA ASP A 113 10.12 22.22 5.72
C ASP A 113 10.09 21.32 4.48
N GLY A 114 10.04 21.94 3.29
CA GLY A 114 10.16 21.24 2.01
C GLY A 114 8.88 21.25 1.19
N TYR A 115 8.99 20.77 -0.04
CA TYR A 115 7.91 20.70 -1.02
C TYR A 115 8.20 19.58 -2.01
N THR A 116 7.25 19.29 -2.91
CA THR A 116 7.37 18.17 -3.86
C THR A 116 8.63 18.19 -4.74
N GLY A 117 9.29 19.35 -4.95
CA GLY A 117 10.52 19.46 -5.73
C GLY A 117 11.81 19.07 -4.97
N ASN A 118 11.79 19.04 -3.63
CA ASN A 118 12.96 18.63 -2.83
C ASN A 118 12.66 17.47 -1.85
N LEU A 119 11.43 16.97 -1.83
CA LEU A 119 10.99 15.91 -0.92
C LEU A 119 11.81 14.62 -1.07
N ARG A 120 12.13 14.23 -2.31
CA ARG A 120 12.97 13.06 -2.61
C ARG A 120 14.32 13.12 -1.89
N SER A 121 15.10 14.17 -2.15
CA SER A 121 16.43 14.30 -1.56
C SER A 121 16.38 14.42 -0.05
N LYS A 122 15.36 15.09 0.48
CA LYS A 122 15.13 15.25 1.92
C LYS A 122 14.91 13.90 2.62
N LEU A 123 14.06 13.04 2.06
CA LEU A 123 13.77 11.72 2.64
C LEU A 123 14.95 10.77 2.49
N LEU A 124 15.63 10.75 1.34
CA LEU A 124 16.81 9.89 1.15
C LEU A 124 17.96 10.26 2.10
N ARG A 125 18.15 11.55 2.38
CA ARG A 125 19.20 12.02 3.31
C ARG A 125 19.03 11.51 4.74
N THR A 126 17.84 11.06 5.13
CA THR A 126 17.62 10.44 6.44
C THR A 126 18.27 9.04 6.56
N GLY A 127 18.65 8.42 5.44
CA GLY A 127 19.13 7.04 5.40
C GLY A 127 18.04 5.98 5.66
N LYS A 128 16.77 6.41 5.81
CA LYS A 128 15.62 5.54 6.09
C LYS A 128 14.75 5.26 4.87
N PHE A 129 15.17 5.71 3.69
CA PHE A 129 14.42 5.54 2.44
C PHE A 129 15.31 5.02 1.33
N VAL A 130 14.69 4.20 0.48
CA VAL A 130 15.22 3.83 -0.83
C VAL A 130 14.26 4.33 -1.91
N GLU A 131 14.80 4.61 -3.09
CA GLU A 131 14.03 5.08 -4.23
C GLU A 131 13.88 4.00 -5.31
N TYR A 132 12.77 4.06 -6.01
CA TYR A 132 12.49 3.28 -7.20
C TYR A 132 11.96 4.21 -8.30
N THR A 133 12.53 4.07 -9.48
CA THR A 133 12.13 4.83 -10.68
C THR A 133 11.75 3.92 -11.84
N ASP A 134 11.70 2.59 -11.61
CA ASP A 134 11.30 1.63 -12.63
C ASP A 134 9.77 1.60 -12.79
N SER A 135 9.33 1.17 -13.97
CA SER A 135 7.91 1.15 -14.34
C SER A 135 7.06 0.24 -13.45
N SER A 136 7.64 -0.80 -12.83
CA SER A 136 6.88 -1.75 -12.02
C SER A 136 6.43 -1.14 -10.68
N HIS A 137 7.22 -0.22 -10.12
CA HIS A 137 6.85 0.57 -8.96
C HIS A 137 5.97 1.77 -9.33
N LEU A 138 6.19 2.41 -10.48
CA LEU A 138 5.54 3.68 -10.82
C LEU A 138 4.17 3.51 -11.50
N LEU A 139 3.96 2.46 -12.30
CA LEU A 139 2.74 2.27 -13.08
C LEU A 139 1.70 1.39 -12.38
N SER A 140 2.03 0.84 -11.21
CA SER A 140 1.13 -0.01 -10.42
C SER A 140 1.39 0.14 -8.94
N ASP A 141 0.32 -0.03 -8.16
CA ASP A 141 0.31 -0.15 -6.71
C ASP A 141 0.76 -1.51 -6.18
N LYS A 142 0.99 -2.49 -7.06
CA LYS A 142 1.28 -3.88 -6.68
C LYS A 142 2.53 -4.04 -5.80
N LEU A 143 3.54 -3.20 -5.97
CA LEU A 143 4.78 -3.21 -5.20
C LEU A 143 4.78 -2.19 -4.05
N ALA A 144 3.67 -1.45 -3.86
CA ALA A 144 3.57 -0.48 -2.80
C ALA A 144 3.77 -1.12 -1.43
N LYS A 145 4.28 -0.32 -0.50
CA LYS A 145 4.40 -0.62 0.91
C LYS A 145 3.58 0.37 1.69
N ARG A 146 2.96 -0.07 2.79
CA ARG A 146 2.36 0.86 3.75
C ARG A 146 3.43 1.87 4.22
N GLY A 147 3.07 3.15 4.17
CA GLY A 147 3.97 4.30 4.39
C GLY A 147 4.76 4.72 3.15
N GLY A 148 4.82 3.91 2.09
CA GLY A 148 5.50 4.24 0.84
C GLY A 148 4.91 5.48 0.17
N ILE A 149 5.74 6.20 -0.58
CA ILE A 149 5.39 7.51 -1.12
C ILE A 149 5.46 7.46 -2.65
N TYR A 150 4.35 7.77 -3.29
CA TYR A 150 4.32 8.04 -4.73
C TYR A 150 4.49 9.54 -4.96
N LEU A 151 5.55 9.92 -5.66
CA LEU A 151 5.93 11.31 -5.89
C LEU A 151 5.95 11.61 -7.39
N LYS A 152 5.29 12.71 -7.75
CA LYS A 152 5.53 13.45 -8.98
C LYS A 152 6.19 14.76 -8.58
N GLU A 153 7.51 14.83 -8.74
CA GLU A 153 8.30 15.98 -8.33
C GLU A 153 7.75 17.28 -8.93
N GLY A 154 7.68 18.34 -8.11
CA GLY A 154 7.11 19.63 -8.49
C GLY A 154 5.60 19.66 -8.72
N SER A 155 4.86 18.57 -8.46
CA SER A 155 3.42 18.52 -8.71
C SER A 155 2.60 17.94 -7.57
N HIS A 156 2.86 16.71 -7.13
CA HIS A 156 1.99 16.05 -6.16
C HIS A 156 2.66 14.86 -5.50
N VAL A 157 2.20 14.54 -4.29
CA VAL A 157 2.67 13.39 -3.54
C VAL A 157 1.50 12.73 -2.81
N VAL A 158 1.53 11.41 -2.70
CA VAL A 158 0.57 10.60 -1.93
C VAL A 158 1.30 9.53 -1.13
N MET A 159 0.70 9.09 -0.02
CA MET A 159 1.21 7.98 0.78
C MET A 159 0.36 6.74 0.59
N ALA A 160 0.98 5.59 0.36
CA ALA A 160 0.35 4.28 0.40
C ALA A 160 -0.02 3.91 1.84
N LEU A 161 -1.28 3.53 2.05
CA LEU A 161 -1.79 3.09 3.35
C LEU A 161 -1.88 1.56 3.44
N GLU A 162 -1.75 0.86 2.33
CA GLU A 162 -1.75 -0.61 2.31
C GLU A 162 -0.54 -1.12 1.53
N ASP A 163 -0.10 -2.33 1.87
CA ASP A 163 0.83 -3.05 1.02
C ASP A 163 0.11 -3.46 -0.27
N GLY A 164 0.82 -3.31 -1.39
CA GLY A 164 0.41 -3.85 -2.67
C GLY A 164 0.26 -5.37 -2.62
N ASP A 165 -0.64 -5.89 -3.45
CA ASP A 165 -1.05 -7.30 -3.45
C ASP A 165 0.11 -8.30 -3.75
N THR A 166 1.30 -7.82 -4.12
CA THR A 166 2.48 -8.70 -4.23
C THR A 166 3.03 -9.14 -2.87
N TYR A 167 2.81 -8.35 -1.81
CA TYR A 167 3.33 -8.60 -0.45
C TYR A 167 2.31 -9.07 0.57
N TYR A 168 1.02 -8.98 0.25
CA TYR A 168 0.02 -9.69 1.02
C TYR A 168 0.34 -11.19 0.97
N ILE A 169 0.59 -11.79 2.13
CA ILE A 169 0.64 -13.24 2.32
C ILE A 169 -0.33 -13.50 3.46
N PRO A 170 -1.41 -14.30 3.26
CA PRO A 170 -2.34 -14.64 4.32
C PRO A 170 -1.60 -15.06 5.58
N GLY A 171 -1.94 -14.52 6.77
CA GLY A 171 -1.20 -14.81 8.00
C GLY A 171 -1.48 -16.21 8.57
N LYS A 172 -2.68 -16.73 8.32
CA LYS A 172 -3.16 -18.05 8.73
C LYS A 172 -3.12 -19.04 7.57
N ALA A 173 -3.31 -20.33 7.86
CA ALA A 173 -3.49 -21.34 6.82
C ALA A 173 -4.76 -21.04 6.01
N ILE A 174 -4.70 -21.32 4.70
CA ILE A 174 -5.84 -21.10 3.80
C ILE A 174 -6.58 -22.42 3.64
N THR A 175 -7.89 -22.37 3.86
CA THR A 175 -8.85 -23.49 3.83
C THR A 175 -10.10 -23.07 3.07
N PRO A 176 -11.05 -23.97 2.79
CA PRO A 176 -12.30 -23.59 2.13
C PRO A 176 -13.12 -22.53 2.85
N ASP A 177 -13.00 -22.43 4.17
CA ASP A 177 -13.72 -21.45 4.97
C ASP A 177 -12.92 -20.15 5.20
N SER A 178 -11.76 -20.00 4.55
CA SER A 178 -10.93 -18.80 4.68
C SER A 178 -11.59 -17.59 4.01
N PRO A 179 -11.21 -16.36 4.40
CA PRO A 179 -11.69 -15.16 3.72
C PRO A 179 -11.43 -15.21 2.22
N LYS A 180 -12.37 -14.67 1.42
CA LYS A 180 -12.24 -14.65 -0.05
C LYS A 180 -10.92 -14.05 -0.53
N ARG A 181 -10.38 -13.07 0.20
CA ARG A 181 -9.08 -12.45 -0.10
C ARG A 181 -7.93 -13.47 -0.05
N ASP A 182 -7.86 -14.27 1.01
CA ASP A 182 -6.84 -15.30 1.19
C ASP A 182 -6.92 -16.35 0.08
N ILE A 183 -8.14 -16.76 -0.31
CA ILE A 183 -8.36 -17.75 -1.37
C ILE A 183 -7.97 -17.18 -2.74
N LYS A 184 -8.36 -15.94 -3.05
CA LYS A 184 -7.95 -15.26 -4.30
C LYS A 184 -6.43 -15.17 -4.42
N TRP A 185 -5.77 -14.80 -3.32
CA TRP A 185 -4.31 -14.79 -3.27
C TRP A 185 -3.71 -16.16 -3.63
N ALA A 186 -4.26 -17.25 -3.06
CA ALA A 186 -3.78 -18.59 -3.38
C ALA A 186 -4.00 -18.94 -4.87
N GLN A 187 -5.17 -18.63 -5.42
CA GLN A 187 -5.50 -18.85 -6.84
C GLN A 187 -4.55 -18.11 -7.78
N GLU A 188 -4.25 -16.84 -7.49
CA GLU A 188 -3.32 -16.02 -8.29
C GLU A 188 -1.89 -16.56 -8.24
N LYS A 189 -1.40 -16.93 -7.05
CA LYS A 189 -0.05 -17.48 -6.91
C LYS A 189 0.07 -18.86 -7.54
N LEU A 190 -0.94 -19.73 -7.37
CA LEU A 190 -1.02 -21.03 -8.02
C LEU A 190 -1.01 -20.88 -9.54
N ASN A 191 -1.80 -19.97 -10.12
CA ASN A 191 -1.76 -19.66 -11.55
C ASN A 191 -0.36 -19.27 -12.00
N THR A 192 0.31 -18.42 -11.23
CA THR A 192 1.67 -17.94 -11.56
C THR A 192 2.68 -19.08 -11.63
N VAL A 193 2.71 -19.97 -10.62
CA VAL A 193 3.69 -21.06 -10.56
C VAL A 193 3.33 -22.22 -11.47
N LEU A 194 2.05 -22.62 -11.54
CA LEU A 194 1.61 -23.77 -12.31
C LEU A 194 1.69 -23.53 -13.81
N ILE A 195 1.40 -22.32 -14.29
CA ILE A 195 1.61 -21.97 -15.72
C ILE A 195 3.09 -22.07 -16.08
N LYS A 196 4.02 -21.70 -15.18
CA LYS A 196 5.46 -21.84 -15.43
C LYS A 196 5.91 -23.31 -15.43
N ILE A 197 5.30 -24.16 -14.61
CA ILE A 197 5.68 -25.57 -14.47
C ILE A 197 5.08 -26.42 -15.60
N TYR A 198 3.79 -26.23 -15.91
CA TYR A 198 3.01 -27.12 -16.77
C TYR A 198 2.44 -26.44 -18.03
N GLY A 199 2.54 -25.12 -18.14
CA GLY A 199 1.77 -24.35 -19.12
C GLY A 199 0.28 -24.25 -18.74
N SER A 200 -0.53 -23.74 -19.67
CA SER A 200 -1.98 -23.73 -19.52
C SER A 200 -2.55 -25.14 -19.70
N ILE A 201 -3.47 -25.53 -18.83
CA ILE A 201 -4.18 -26.81 -18.92
C ILE A 201 -5.66 -26.50 -19.01
N LYS A 202 -6.27 -26.84 -20.14
CA LYS A 202 -7.68 -26.54 -20.41
C LYS A 202 -8.55 -26.95 -19.21
N ASP A 203 -9.43 -26.04 -18.80
CA ASP A 203 -10.40 -26.19 -17.70
C ASP A 203 -9.82 -26.34 -16.28
N ILE A 204 -8.49 -26.38 -16.12
CA ILE A 204 -7.80 -26.57 -14.83
C ILE A 204 -6.91 -25.35 -14.49
N ILE A 205 -6.06 -24.91 -15.43
CA ILE A 205 -5.13 -23.78 -15.28
C ILE A 205 -5.27 -22.85 -16.51
N PRO A 206 -5.50 -21.54 -16.33
CA PRO A 206 -5.59 -20.83 -15.06
C PRO A 206 -6.90 -21.09 -14.31
N LEU A 207 -6.82 -21.07 -12.99
CA LEU A 207 -7.94 -20.96 -12.08
C LEU A 207 -8.66 -19.62 -12.27
N ALA A 208 -9.98 -19.63 -12.10
CA ALA A 208 -10.72 -18.42 -11.83
C ALA A 208 -10.28 -17.83 -10.48
N VAL A 209 -10.13 -16.50 -10.40
CA VAL A 209 -9.77 -15.78 -9.16
C VAL A 209 -11.04 -15.25 -8.51
N ASP A 210 -11.90 -16.17 -8.08
CA ASP A 210 -13.23 -15.90 -7.53
C ASP A 210 -13.26 -15.86 -5.99
N GLY A 211 -12.23 -16.38 -5.34
CA GLY A 211 -12.17 -16.53 -3.89
C GLY A 211 -12.98 -17.72 -3.37
N ASP A 212 -13.35 -18.67 -4.23
CA ASP A 212 -13.94 -19.95 -3.88
C ASP A 212 -12.87 -21.06 -3.88
N TYR A 213 -12.70 -21.74 -2.75
CA TYR A 213 -11.80 -22.89 -2.66
C TYR A 213 -12.53 -24.16 -3.11
N GLY A 214 -12.89 -24.19 -4.39
CA GLY A 214 -13.55 -25.33 -5.00
C GLY A 214 -12.59 -26.48 -5.37
N PRO A 215 -13.13 -27.53 -6.03
CA PRO A 215 -12.34 -28.67 -6.49
C PRO A 215 -11.13 -28.29 -7.36
N LYS A 216 -11.23 -27.22 -8.16
CA LYS A 216 -10.12 -26.75 -9.01
C LYS A 216 -8.96 -26.18 -8.21
N THR A 217 -9.23 -25.33 -7.21
CA THR A 217 -8.20 -24.80 -6.30
C THR A 217 -7.52 -25.93 -5.52
N ARG A 218 -8.31 -26.92 -5.08
CA ARG A 218 -7.80 -28.14 -4.44
C ARG A 218 -6.87 -28.94 -5.36
N ILE A 219 -7.29 -29.22 -6.60
CA ILE A 219 -6.47 -29.93 -7.60
C ILE A 219 -5.16 -29.16 -7.88
N ALA A 220 -5.24 -27.85 -8.10
CA ALA A 220 -4.07 -27.01 -8.34
C ALA A 220 -3.08 -27.04 -7.17
N THR A 221 -3.57 -27.06 -5.93
CA THR A 221 -2.74 -27.18 -4.73
C THR A 221 -1.99 -28.52 -4.71
N LEU A 222 -2.70 -29.62 -5.00
CA LEU A 222 -2.09 -30.96 -5.09
C LEU A 222 -1.04 -31.05 -6.20
N MET A 223 -1.35 -30.48 -7.38
CA MET A 223 -0.40 -30.41 -8.49
C MET A 223 0.87 -29.64 -8.10
N TYR A 224 0.72 -28.52 -7.39
CA TYR A 224 1.85 -27.74 -6.95
C TYR A 224 2.73 -28.50 -5.95
N TRP A 225 2.14 -29.18 -4.97
CA TRP A 225 2.90 -30.01 -4.04
C TRP A 225 3.57 -31.20 -4.70
N ASN A 226 2.93 -31.82 -5.70
CA ASN A 226 3.56 -32.86 -6.50
C ASN A 226 4.80 -32.32 -7.24
N ALA A 227 4.70 -31.13 -7.84
CA ALA A 227 5.83 -30.47 -8.50
C ALA A 227 7.02 -30.19 -7.55
N LEU A 228 6.75 -29.87 -6.28
CA LEU A 228 7.77 -29.64 -5.25
C LEU A 228 8.23 -30.93 -4.54
N GLY A 229 7.62 -32.09 -4.85
CA GLY A 229 7.91 -33.35 -4.18
C GLY A 229 7.47 -33.42 -2.71
N TRP A 230 6.48 -32.62 -2.30
CA TRP A 230 6.02 -32.50 -0.91
C TRP A 230 4.86 -33.43 -0.55
N ASN A 231 4.17 -34.01 -1.55
CA ASN A 231 3.04 -34.93 -1.34
C ASN A 231 3.24 -36.25 -2.11
N LYS A 232 4.41 -36.89 -1.95
CA LYS A 232 4.78 -38.09 -2.73
C LYS A 232 3.89 -39.30 -2.44
N ASP A 233 3.36 -39.40 -1.22
CA ASP A 233 2.50 -40.51 -0.79
C ASP A 233 1.01 -40.21 -0.99
N MET A 234 0.66 -39.04 -1.57
CA MET A 234 -0.73 -38.55 -1.74
C MET A 234 -1.57 -38.53 -0.46
N ALA A 235 -0.93 -38.45 0.72
CA ALA A 235 -1.61 -38.46 2.01
C ALA A 235 -2.37 -37.16 2.31
N ASP A 236 -1.97 -36.03 1.70
CA ASP A 236 -2.65 -34.75 1.89
C ASP A 236 -3.87 -34.62 0.96
N ASP A 237 -4.96 -34.07 1.49
CA ASP A 237 -6.21 -33.89 0.78
C ASP A 237 -6.28 -32.58 -0.01
N GLY A 238 -5.28 -31.71 0.04
CA GLY A 238 -5.22 -30.47 -0.75
C GLY A 238 -6.15 -29.36 -0.28
N LYS A 239 -6.78 -29.50 0.91
CA LYS A 239 -7.70 -28.48 1.44
C LYS A 239 -7.05 -27.48 2.36
N LYS A 240 -5.78 -27.67 2.74
CA LYS A 240 -5.09 -26.78 3.69
C LYS A 240 -3.74 -26.30 3.17
N ILE A 241 -3.70 -25.06 2.70
CA ILE A 241 -2.44 -24.38 2.33
C ILE A 241 -1.78 -23.85 3.60
N GLY A 242 -0.85 -24.64 4.14
CA GLY A 242 -0.05 -24.31 5.32
C GLY A 242 1.03 -23.25 5.08
N THR A 243 1.78 -22.92 6.14
CA THR A 243 2.83 -21.88 6.12
C THR A 243 3.89 -22.11 5.06
N ALA A 244 4.41 -23.34 4.94
CA ALA A 244 5.45 -23.66 3.95
C ALA A 244 4.95 -23.44 2.51
N THR A 245 3.72 -23.88 2.20
CA THR A 245 3.10 -23.66 0.89
C THR A 245 2.89 -22.18 0.61
N ARG A 246 2.40 -21.41 1.58
CA ARG A 246 2.22 -19.96 1.44
C ARG A 246 3.56 -19.27 1.13
N GLN A 247 4.62 -19.60 1.86
CA GLN A 247 5.95 -19.02 1.65
C GLN A 247 6.53 -19.39 0.28
N ALA A 248 6.38 -20.65 -0.16
CA ALA A 248 6.84 -21.10 -1.48
C ALA A 248 6.08 -20.40 -2.63
N LEU A 249 4.75 -20.27 -2.50
CA LEU A 249 3.90 -19.54 -3.45
C LEU A 249 4.27 -18.06 -3.53
N ALA A 250 4.51 -17.42 -2.38
CA ALA A 250 4.95 -16.03 -2.30
C ALA A 250 6.31 -15.82 -2.99
N ALA A 251 7.25 -16.76 -2.81
CA ALA A 251 8.56 -16.75 -3.45
C ALA A 251 8.52 -17.16 -4.94
N GLY A 252 7.36 -17.56 -5.47
CA GLY A 252 7.24 -18.04 -6.84
C GLY A 252 8.03 -19.32 -7.14
N ARG A 253 8.24 -20.16 -6.11
CA ARG A 253 9.04 -21.38 -6.20
C ARG A 253 8.43 -22.38 -7.20
N THR A 254 9.22 -22.92 -8.11
CA THR A 254 8.78 -23.91 -9.12
C THR A 254 9.52 -25.25 -9.06
N LYS A 255 10.55 -25.38 -8.20
CA LYS A 255 11.32 -26.60 -7.89
C LYS A 255 11.80 -26.51 -6.44
#